data_AF-A0A497DE98-F1
#
_entry.id   AF-A0A497DE98-F1
#
_cell.length_a   1.000
_cell.length_b   1.000
_cell.length_c   1.000
_cell.angle_alpha   90.00
_cell.angle_beta   90.00
_cell.angle_gamma   90.00
#
_symmetry.space_group_name_H-M   'P 1'
#
loop_
_entity.id
_entity.type
_entity.pdbx_description
1 polymer ?
#
loop_
_entity_poly.entity_id
_entity_poly.type
_entity_poly.pdbx_seq_one_letter_code
_entity_poly.pdbx_strand_id
1 'polypeptide(L)'
;MVKHMDRKALRRKHLMQLGITLVLVVVVSLLAEIKFFRIDLTTEKKHTLSQPSRSMLRQLEDVVYVKIYLDGELPAEFVNFRKSIRELMDEFRAYGGEKLQYEFIKLYDEPDETIRNRIIGELYDRGLKVTNIQVRDGEGGSSTRMIFPGAIMAYGPFELPVNLLKNNPTLSHEHNLNNSIQTLEYEFARAIRSLTTEEVPRIAFIEGHGELDSLQTHSLMDELKNFFQVDRGYINGNVEALLNYQALIIARPEHSFSEPDKFAIDQYIMKGGKVLFLLDPVHPFADSLSAGTTVALANPVGLEDLLFKYGVRVNYNLVADLQCNYVPVNTAPVGEEARFTMMPWVYHPLLAGPVDHPVSRGLNYVKSQFASSLDTLAGSPGQVSKTVLLATSQASRTRNVPLYINMEEVTVQPDPALYNSAKLPIGVLLEGEFESFYKNYPVPDGVIPSDWKLIPQGQPSSIFVLTDGDIVANEVIFEQGAYRAQPLGYDRYTQQTFGNSEFIMNVVNYMTDKTGLMELRSREFKLRLLNKELISQKPQLLKWKLINTLLPLLLVITTGLIIQLVRRRRYTR
;
A
#
# COMPACT_ATOMS: atom_id res chain seq x y z
N MET A 1 41.40 -65.74 18.69
CA MET A 1 40.83 -66.48 17.54
C MET A 1 40.12 -65.47 16.63
N VAL A 2 40.87 -64.81 15.74
CA VAL A 2 40.32 -63.77 14.84
C VAL A 2 39.76 -64.48 13.60
N LYS A 3 38.43 -64.54 13.49
CA LYS A 3 37.73 -65.12 12.35
C LYS A 3 38.08 -64.31 11.10
N HIS A 4 38.88 -64.87 10.20
CA HIS A 4 39.09 -64.30 8.86
C HIS A 4 37.75 -64.26 8.13
N MET A 5 37.12 -63.09 8.10
CA MET A 5 35.94 -62.83 7.29
C MET A 5 36.33 -62.92 5.81
N ASP A 6 35.68 -63.83 5.08
CA ASP A 6 35.86 -64.07 3.66
C ASP A 6 35.63 -62.77 2.86
N ARG A 7 36.65 -62.31 2.13
CA ARG A 7 36.63 -61.07 1.34
C ARG A 7 35.48 -61.05 0.32
N LYS A 8 35.05 -62.22 -0.19
CA LYS A 8 33.90 -62.33 -1.09
C LYS A 8 32.57 -62.03 -0.38
N ALA A 9 32.38 -62.53 0.83
CA ALA A 9 31.20 -62.26 1.63
C ALA A 9 31.12 -60.77 2.02
N LEU A 10 32.26 -60.15 2.32
CA LEU A 10 32.35 -58.71 2.58
C LEU A 10 31.95 -57.87 1.36
N ARG A 11 32.50 -58.19 0.18
CA ARG A 11 32.18 -57.51 -1.08
C ARG A 11 30.69 -57.61 -1.42
N ARG A 12 30.10 -58.81 -1.28
CA ARG A 12 28.67 -59.04 -1.53
C ARG A 12 27.79 -58.22 -0.58
N LYS A 13 28.15 -58.15 0.71
CA LYS A 13 27.45 -57.32 1.70
C LYS A 13 27.51 -55.83 1.34
N HIS A 14 28.69 -55.32 0.92
CA HIS A 14 28.84 -53.93 0.49
C HIS A 14 28.08 -53.62 -0.80
N LEU A 15 28.09 -54.50 -1.79
CA LEU A 15 27.30 -54.37 -3.02
C LEU A 15 25.78 -54.37 -2.74
N MET A 16 25.34 -55.23 -1.82
CA MET A 16 23.93 -55.27 -1.41
C MET A 16 23.52 -54.02 -0.63
N GLN A 17 24.38 -53.52 0.28
CA GLN A 17 24.16 -52.23 0.95
C GLN A 17 24.11 -51.07 -0.03
N LEU A 18 25.02 -51.02 -1.01
CA LEU A 18 25.03 -49.99 -2.05
C LEU A 18 23.73 -50.04 -2.86
N GLY A 19 23.30 -51.22 -3.30
CA GLY A 19 22.06 -51.41 -4.05
C GLY A 19 20.83 -50.97 -3.25
N ILE A 20 20.72 -51.37 -1.99
CA ILE A 20 19.62 -50.94 -1.10
C ILE A 20 19.63 -49.42 -0.91
N THR A 21 20.81 -48.82 -0.73
CA THR A 21 20.93 -47.36 -0.57
C THR A 21 20.50 -46.64 -1.84
N LEU A 22 20.88 -47.15 -3.01
CA LEU A 22 20.50 -46.57 -4.30
C LEU A 22 18.99 -46.64 -4.52
N VAL A 23 18.38 -47.80 -4.23
CA VAL A 23 16.92 -47.98 -4.31
C VAL A 23 16.21 -47.06 -3.33
N LEU A 24 16.71 -46.93 -2.10
CA LEU A 24 16.14 -46.00 -1.11
C LEU A 24 16.20 -44.55 -1.61
N VAL A 25 17.32 -44.13 -2.19
CA VAL A 25 17.47 -42.78 -2.76
C VAL A 25 16.47 -42.56 -3.90
N VAL A 26 16.30 -43.54 -4.80
CA VAL A 26 15.31 -43.46 -5.89
C VAL A 26 13.89 -43.38 -5.35
N VAL A 27 13.53 -44.22 -4.38
CA VAL A 27 12.19 -44.22 -3.75
C VAL A 27 11.91 -42.92 -3.02
N VAL A 28 12.88 -42.41 -2.26
CA VAL A 28 12.76 -41.10 -1.58
C VAL A 28 12.63 -39.98 -2.61
N SER A 29 13.38 -40.03 -3.72
CA SER A 29 13.27 -39.04 -4.80
C SER A 29 11.89 -39.06 -5.45
N LEU A 30 11.34 -40.25 -5.75
CA LEU A 30 10.00 -40.39 -6.34
C LEU A 30 8.89 -39.97 -5.36
N LEU A 31 9.02 -40.31 -4.07
CA LEU A 31 8.07 -39.89 -3.04
C LEU A 31 8.11 -38.37 -2.80
N ALA A 32 9.29 -37.76 -2.89
CA ALA A 32 9.46 -36.31 -2.83
C ALA A 32 8.79 -35.59 -4.01
N GLU A 33 8.63 -36.26 -5.15
CA GLU A 33 7.94 -35.75 -6.34
C GLU A 33 6.40 -35.76 -6.18
N ILE A 34 5.86 -36.76 -5.47
CA ILE A 34 4.40 -36.92 -5.28
C ILE A 34 3.86 -36.03 -4.14
N LYS A 35 4.64 -35.81 -3.08
CA LYS A 35 4.29 -34.88 -1.99
C LYS A 35 5.38 -33.84 -1.84
N PHE A 36 5.13 -32.66 -2.39
CA PHE A 36 5.98 -31.47 -2.21
C PHE A 36 5.98 -31.04 -0.74
N PHE A 37 6.89 -31.59 0.06
CA PHE A 37 7.11 -31.16 1.43
C PHE A 37 8.24 -30.13 1.46
N ARG A 38 7.87 -28.85 1.41
CA ARG A 38 8.80 -27.72 1.52
C ARG A 38 8.69 -27.11 2.90
N ILE A 39 9.78 -27.18 3.66
CA ILE A 39 9.92 -26.42 4.90
C ILE A 39 10.58 -25.09 4.57
N ASP A 40 9.90 -23.99 4.88
CA ASP A 40 10.50 -22.67 4.83
C ASP A 40 11.30 -22.42 6.12
N LEU A 41 12.64 -22.47 5.98
CA LEU A 41 13.58 -22.23 7.07
C LEU A 41 13.91 -20.74 7.26
N THR A 42 13.27 -19.85 6.50
CA THR A 42 13.50 -18.42 6.65
C THR A 42 12.80 -17.90 7.90
N THR A 43 13.47 -16.98 8.60
CA THR A 43 12.98 -16.40 9.86
C THR A 43 11.60 -15.74 9.70
N GLU A 44 11.34 -15.18 8.52
CA GLU A 44 10.12 -14.42 8.19
C GLU A 44 9.12 -15.25 7.38
N LYS A 45 9.39 -16.53 7.13
CA LYS A 45 8.58 -17.40 6.27
C LYS A 45 8.28 -16.78 4.89
N LYS A 46 9.30 -16.17 4.28
CA LYS A 46 9.16 -15.41 3.01
C LYS A 46 8.81 -16.25 1.79
N HIS A 47 8.87 -17.56 1.90
CA HIS A 47 8.52 -18.54 0.87
C HIS A 47 7.30 -19.38 1.32
N THR A 48 6.43 -18.76 2.12
CA THR A 48 5.24 -19.38 2.69
C THR A 48 4.04 -18.43 2.54
N LEU A 49 3.06 -18.84 1.74
CA LEU A 49 1.80 -18.12 1.61
C LEU A 49 1.10 -17.98 2.95
N SER A 50 0.46 -16.84 3.13
CA SER A 50 -0.43 -16.60 4.23
C SER A 50 -1.65 -17.52 4.25
N GLN A 51 -2.29 -17.60 5.40
CA GLN A 51 -3.50 -18.39 5.57
C GLN A 51 -4.69 -17.82 4.76
N PRO A 52 -4.89 -16.49 4.65
CA PRO A 52 -5.86 -15.90 3.72
C PRO A 52 -5.62 -16.30 2.25
N SER A 53 -4.40 -16.12 1.72
CA SER A 53 -4.07 -16.48 0.33
C SER A 53 -4.32 -17.96 0.05
N ARG A 54 -3.92 -18.86 0.96
CA ARG A 54 -4.18 -20.31 0.81
C ARG A 54 -5.65 -20.65 0.80
N SER A 55 -6.45 -19.98 1.62
CA SER A 55 -7.89 -20.24 1.71
C SER A 55 -8.59 -19.81 0.44
N MET A 56 -8.29 -18.62 -0.06
CA MET A 56 -8.79 -18.09 -1.32
C MET A 56 -8.40 -18.97 -2.51
N LEU A 57 -7.13 -19.38 -2.62
CA LEU A 57 -6.68 -20.23 -3.73
C LEU A 57 -7.37 -21.61 -3.76
N ARG A 58 -7.72 -22.17 -2.60
CA ARG A 58 -8.45 -23.45 -2.53
C ARG A 58 -9.92 -23.33 -2.88
N GLN A 59 -10.48 -22.12 -2.78
CA GLN A 59 -11.89 -21.81 -3.06
C GLN A 59 -12.13 -21.38 -4.50
N LEU A 60 -11.08 -21.28 -5.33
CA LEU A 60 -11.23 -20.98 -6.76
C LEU A 60 -12.21 -21.97 -7.40
N GLU A 61 -13.19 -21.44 -8.14
CA GLU A 61 -14.18 -22.26 -8.84
C GLU A 61 -13.74 -22.58 -10.27
N ASP A 62 -13.17 -21.60 -10.96
CA ASP A 62 -12.64 -21.71 -12.33
C ASP A 62 -11.14 -21.35 -12.41
N VAL A 63 -10.57 -21.37 -13.62
CA VAL A 63 -9.16 -21.08 -13.89
C VAL A 63 -8.88 -19.58 -13.84
N VAL A 64 -7.98 -19.19 -12.94
CA VAL A 64 -7.31 -17.88 -12.97
C VAL A 64 -6.05 -18.01 -13.83
N TYR A 65 -5.97 -17.23 -14.90
CA TYR A 65 -4.82 -17.18 -15.81
C TYR A 65 -4.02 -15.89 -15.61
N VAL A 66 -2.71 -16.00 -15.41
CA VAL A 66 -1.83 -14.86 -15.09
C VAL A 66 -0.75 -14.69 -16.16
N LYS A 67 -0.82 -13.63 -16.97
CA LYS A 67 0.19 -13.26 -17.97
C LYS A 67 1.15 -12.23 -17.40
N ILE A 68 2.43 -12.58 -17.24
CA ILE A 68 3.43 -11.72 -16.60
C ILE A 68 4.39 -11.17 -17.65
N TYR A 69 4.44 -9.85 -17.81
CA TYR A 69 5.17 -9.17 -18.89
C TYR A 69 6.62 -8.79 -18.50
N LEU A 70 7.26 -9.65 -17.71
CA LEU A 70 8.61 -9.45 -17.19
C LEU A 70 9.50 -10.65 -17.51
N ASP A 71 9.87 -10.80 -18.79
CA ASP A 71 10.80 -11.83 -19.24
C ASP A 71 11.69 -11.32 -20.40
N GLY A 72 12.78 -12.05 -20.67
CA GLY A 72 13.81 -11.70 -21.65
C GLY A 72 15.13 -11.27 -21.00
N GLU A 73 15.91 -10.46 -21.71
CA GLU A 73 17.16 -9.90 -21.20
C GLU A 73 16.88 -8.77 -20.22
N LEU A 74 17.12 -9.05 -18.94
CA LEU A 74 16.86 -8.14 -17.84
C LEU A 74 18.16 -7.79 -17.10
N PRO A 75 18.31 -6.56 -16.57
CA PRO A 75 19.36 -6.21 -15.63
C PRO A 75 19.30 -7.12 -14.40
N ALA A 76 20.45 -7.31 -13.74
CA ALA A 76 20.59 -8.24 -12.62
C ALA A 76 19.53 -8.02 -11.50
N GLU A 77 19.15 -6.78 -11.26
CA GLU A 77 18.14 -6.40 -10.27
C GLU A 77 16.73 -6.93 -10.63
N PHE A 78 16.34 -6.84 -11.91
CA PHE A 78 15.06 -7.34 -12.41
C PHE A 78 15.04 -8.86 -12.61
N VAL A 79 16.20 -9.50 -12.82
CA VAL A 79 16.32 -10.97 -12.82
C VAL A 79 15.89 -11.55 -11.47
N ASN A 80 16.32 -10.92 -10.36
CA ASN A 80 15.90 -11.32 -9.03
C ASN A 80 14.40 -11.07 -8.81
N PHE A 81 13.89 -9.93 -9.26
CA PHE A 81 12.46 -9.61 -9.15
C PHE A 81 11.58 -10.63 -9.90
N ARG A 82 11.91 -10.93 -11.16
CA ARG A 82 11.27 -11.99 -11.95
C ARG A 82 11.31 -13.34 -11.25
N LYS A 83 12.46 -13.70 -10.67
CA LYS A 83 12.62 -14.96 -9.91
C LYS A 83 11.67 -15.00 -8.70
N SER A 84 11.56 -13.90 -7.94
CA SER A 84 10.62 -13.81 -6.81
C SER A 84 9.16 -13.96 -7.25
N ILE A 85 8.77 -13.35 -8.38
CA ILE A 85 7.43 -13.52 -8.95
C ILE A 85 7.19 -14.99 -9.33
N ARG A 86 8.15 -15.64 -10.01
CA ARG A 86 8.03 -17.06 -10.39
C ARG A 86 7.87 -17.96 -9.16
N GLU A 87 8.72 -17.77 -8.15
CA GLU A 87 8.66 -18.56 -6.91
C GLU A 87 7.30 -18.39 -6.21
N LEU A 88 6.75 -17.18 -6.19
CA LEU A 88 5.43 -16.91 -5.62
C LEU A 88 4.31 -17.58 -6.43
N MET A 89 4.35 -17.48 -7.76
CA MET A 89 3.34 -18.08 -8.63
C MET A 89 3.38 -19.61 -8.62
N ASP A 90 4.57 -20.21 -8.51
CA ASP A 90 4.72 -21.63 -8.24
C ASP A 90 4.06 -22.03 -6.92
N GLU A 91 4.20 -21.20 -5.88
CA GLU A 91 3.55 -21.43 -4.61
C GLU A 91 2.04 -21.28 -4.71
N PHE A 92 1.53 -20.23 -5.37
CA PHE A 92 0.10 -20.06 -5.60
C PHE A 92 -0.46 -21.28 -6.35
N ARG A 93 0.22 -21.76 -7.40
CA ARG A 93 -0.18 -22.93 -8.19
C ARG A 93 -0.18 -24.21 -7.35
N ALA A 94 0.74 -24.35 -6.40
CA ALA A 94 0.75 -25.50 -5.50
C ALA A 94 -0.51 -25.58 -4.60
N TYR A 95 -1.15 -24.45 -4.29
CA TYR A 95 -2.41 -24.42 -3.52
C TYR A 95 -3.66 -24.33 -4.40
N GLY A 96 -3.62 -23.62 -5.53
CA GLY A 96 -4.72 -23.49 -6.49
C GLY A 96 -4.86 -24.68 -7.45
N GLY A 97 -3.84 -25.53 -7.55
CA GLY A 97 -3.83 -26.67 -8.46
C GLY A 97 -3.92 -26.24 -9.93
N GLU A 98 -4.74 -26.95 -10.70
CA GLU A 98 -4.96 -26.67 -12.13
C GLU A 98 -5.76 -25.37 -12.38
N LYS A 99 -6.40 -24.84 -11.33
CA LYS A 99 -7.20 -23.60 -11.37
C LYS A 99 -6.35 -22.34 -11.30
N LEU A 100 -5.04 -22.45 -11.14
CA LEU A 100 -4.14 -21.32 -11.27
C LEU A 100 -3.05 -21.64 -12.29
N GLN A 101 -3.06 -20.88 -13.38
CA GLN A 101 -2.10 -21.01 -14.46
C GLN A 101 -1.42 -19.67 -14.69
N TYR A 102 -0.13 -19.71 -15.03
CA TYR A 102 0.61 -18.49 -15.28
C TYR A 102 1.65 -18.71 -16.38
N GLU A 103 1.95 -17.65 -17.12
CA GLU A 103 3.00 -17.63 -18.13
C GLU A 103 3.80 -16.33 -18.07
N PHE A 104 5.06 -16.41 -18.47
CA PHE A 104 5.93 -15.25 -18.63
C PHE A 104 6.00 -14.88 -20.11
N ILE A 105 5.64 -13.65 -20.45
CA ILE A 105 5.62 -13.13 -21.80
C ILE A 105 6.90 -12.36 -22.09
N LYS A 106 7.55 -12.69 -23.22
CA LYS A 106 8.72 -11.99 -23.72
C LYS A 106 8.32 -11.00 -24.81
N LEU A 107 8.21 -9.73 -24.45
CA LEU A 107 7.77 -8.67 -25.36
C LEU A 107 8.72 -8.44 -26.55
N TYR A 108 10.02 -8.67 -26.35
CA TYR A 108 11.05 -8.40 -27.34
C TYR A 108 11.41 -9.61 -28.21
N ASP A 109 10.77 -10.76 -27.99
CA ASP A 109 10.92 -11.91 -28.90
C ASP A 109 10.15 -11.70 -30.21
N GLU A 110 9.25 -10.70 -30.26
CA GLU A 110 8.58 -10.25 -31.49
C GLU A 110 9.53 -9.41 -32.36
N PRO A 111 9.97 -9.90 -33.54
CA PRO A 111 10.89 -9.19 -34.41
C PRO A 111 10.25 -7.99 -35.12
N ASP A 112 8.93 -8.01 -35.37
CA ASP A 112 8.25 -6.91 -36.03
C ASP A 112 7.99 -5.74 -35.06
N GLU A 113 8.68 -4.63 -35.29
CA GLU A 113 8.58 -3.43 -34.47
C GLU A 113 7.17 -2.83 -34.46
N THR A 114 6.42 -2.92 -35.57
CA THR A 114 5.05 -2.38 -35.65
C THR A 114 4.09 -3.20 -34.79
N ILE A 115 4.20 -4.53 -34.83
CA ILE A 115 3.41 -5.44 -34.00
C ILE A 115 3.77 -5.25 -32.53
N ARG A 116 5.06 -5.17 -32.21
CA ARG A 116 5.55 -4.94 -30.85
C ARG A 116 5.05 -3.61 -30.28
N ASN A 117 5.13 -2.53 -31.04
CA ASN A 117 4.66 -1.21 -30.58
C ASN A 117 3.14 -1.20 -30.38
N ARG A 118 2.37 -1.95 -31.18
CA ARG A 118 0.94 -2.14 -30.94
C ARG A 118 0.66 -2.90 -29.63
N ILE A 119 1.37 -3.99 -29.37
CA ILE A 119 1.24 -4.75 -28.10
C ILE A 119 1.58 -3.84 -26.91
N ILE A 120 2.66 -3.07 -27.01
CA ILE A 120 3.06 -2.09 -25.99
C ILE A 120 1.95 -1.06 -25.74
N GLY A 121 1.35 -0.54 -26.81
CA GLY A 121 0.19 0.37 -26.72
C GLY A 121 -0.99 -0.29 -26.03
N GLU A 122 -1.34 -1.52 -26.39
CA GLU A 122 -2.45 -2.27 -25.77
C GLU A 122 -2.22 -2.51 -24.27
N LEU A 123 -0.98 -2.79 -23.84
CA LEU A 123 -0.67 -2.95 -22.42
C LEU A 123 -0.82 -1.62 -21.66
N TYR A 124 -0.42 -0.52 -22.29
CA TYR A 124 -0.58 0.81 -21.74
C TYR A 124 -2.06 1.18 -21.59
N ASP A 125 -2.86 0.95 -22.64
CA ASP A 125 -4.31 1.22 -22.66
C ASP A 125 -5.06 0.35 -21.64
N ARG A 126 -4.59 -0.87 -21.40
CA ARG A 126 -5.08 -1.75 -20.34
C ARG A 126 -4.64 -1.33 -18.93
N GLY A 127 -3.86 -0.24 -18.77
CA GLY A 127 -3.50 0.31 -17.47
C GLY A 127 -2.20 -0.22 -16.85
N LEU A 128 -1.36 -0.96 -17.60
CA LEU A 128 -0.02 -1.33 -17.13
C LEU A 128 0.95 -0.16 -17.24
N LYS A 129 1.74 0.06 -16.19
CA LYS A 129 2.75 1.10 -16.10
C LYS A 129 4.06 0.63 -16.72
N VAL A 130 4.60 1.45 -17.62
CA VAL A 130 5.89 1.22 -18.28
C VAL A 130 7.06 1.67 -17.39
N THR A 131 8.18 0.97 -17.47
CA THR A 131 9.44 1.36 -16.83
C THR A 131 10.59 1.25 -17.82
N ASN A 132 11.42 2.29 -17.91
CA ASN A 132 12.61 2.27 -18.76
C ASN A 132 13.80 1.69 -17.99
N ILE A 133 14.47 0.71 -18.57
CA ILE A 133 15.68 0.11 -18.01
C ILE A 133 16.85 0.25 -18.98
N GLN A 134 18.05 0.46 -18.44
CA GLN A 134 19.28 0.37 -19.22
C GLN A 134 19.79 -1.06 -19.20
N VAL A 135 19.88 -1.66 -20.38
CA VAL A 135 20.45 -2.99 -20.60
C VAL A 135 21.84 -2.80 -21.19
N ARG A 136 22.83 -3.43 -20.56
CA ARG A 136 24.17 -3.53 -21.15
C ARG A 136 24.21 -4.75 -22.05
N ASP A 137 24.54 -4.52 -23.32
CA ASP A 137 24.75 -5.61 -24.28
C ASP A 137 26.05 -6.35 -23.93
N GLY A 138 26.16 -7.62 -24.33
CA GLY A 138 27.35 -8.45 -24.10
C GLY A 138 28.65 -7.88 -24.69
N GLU A 139 28.54 -6.93 -25.62
CA GLU A 139 29.66 -6.22 -26.27
C GLU A 139 29.97 -4.84 -25.64
N GLY A 140 29.30 -4.46 -24.55
CA GLY A 140 29.59 -3.21 -23.82
C GLY A 140 28.78 -1.98 -24.27
N GLY A 141 27.85 -2.13 -25.21
CA GLY A 141 26.83 -1.12 -25.53
C GLY A 141 25.81 -0.96 -24.41
N SER A 142 25.19 0.22 -24.28
CA SER A 142 24.08 0.47 -23.36
C SER A 142 22.84 0.84 -24.19
N SER A 143 21.83 -0.02 -24.19
CA SER A 143 20.54 0.22 -24.84
C SER A 143 19.46 0.45 -23.78
N THR A 144 18.52 1.36 -24.06
CA THR A 144 17.36 1.57 -23.18
C THR A 144 16.20 0.71 -23.69
N ARG A 145 15.63 -0.13 -22.84
CA ARG A 145 14.46 -0.97 -23.16
C ARG A 145 13.29 -0.63 -22.23
N MET A 146 12.09 -0.60 -22.78
CA MET A 146 10.84 -0.48 -22.02
C MET A 146 10.44 -1.85 -21.48
N ILE A 147 10.18 -1.97 -20.19
CA ILE A 147 9.61 -3.18 -19.58
C ILE A 147 8.30 -2.84 -18.90
N PHE A 148 7.44 -3.84 -18.78
CA PHE A 148 6.18 -3.75 -18.03
C PHE A 148 6.27 -4.69 -16.84
N PRO A 149 6.75 -4.21 -15.69
CA PRO A 149 6.80 -5.01 -14.46
C PRO A 149 5.39 -5.15 -13.88
N GLY A 150 4.55 -5.88 -14.59
CA GLY A 150 3.13 -6.06 -14.32
C GLY A 150 2.61 -7.37 -14.90
N ALA A 151 1.38 -7.71 -14.51
CA ALA A 151 0.68 -8.90 -14.98
C ALA A 151 -0.75 -8.52 -15.41
N ILE A 152 -1.29 -9.27 -16.37
CA ILE A 152 -2.74 -9.26 -16.65
C ILE A 152 -3.30 -10.56 -16.11
N MET A 153 -4.29 -10.45 -15.24
CA MET A 153 -4.99 -11.58 -14.63
C MET A 153 -6.36 -11.72 -15.25
N ALA A 154 -6.74 -12.94 -15.61
CA ALA A 154 -8.03 -13.25 -16.20
C ALA A 154 -8.75 -14.34 -15.41
N TYR A 155 -10.07 -14.20 -15.26
CA TYR A 155 -10.97 -15.19 -14.67
C TYR A 155 -12.30 -15.16 -15.44
N GLY A 156 -12.55 -16.20 -16.24
CA GLY A 156 -13.67 -16.20 -17.18
C GLY A 156 -13.63 -15.00 -18.14
N PRO A 157 -14.67 -14.15 -18.20
CA PRO A 157 -14.70 -12.96 -19.07
C PRO A 157 -14.00 -11.73 -18.47
N PHE A 158 -13.59 -11.78 -17.20
CA PHE A 158 -13.04 -10.63 -16.49
C PHE A 158 -11.52 -10.61 -16.61
N GLU A 159 -10.95 -9.44 -16.90
CA GLU A 159 -9.52 -9.19 -16.91
C GLU A 159 -9.17 -8.01 -16.00
N LEU A 160 -8.05 -8.10 -15.28
CA LEU A 160 -7.57 -7.05 -14.38
C LEU A 160 -6.05 -6.85 -14.55
N PRO A 161 -5.57 -5.63 -14.85
CA PRO A 161 -4.15 -5.29 -14.84
C PRO A 161 -3.62 -5.18 -13.40
N VAL A 162 -2.43 -5.73 -13.16
CA VAL A 162 -1.74 -5.69 -11.86
C VAL A 162 -0.34 -5.13 -12.05
N ASN A 163 -0.10 -3.93 -11.52
CA ASN A 163 1.20 -3.27 -11.53
C ASN A 163 2.06 -3.77 -10.35
N LEU A 164 3.11 -4.53 -10.64
CA LEU A 164 3.90 -5.23 -9.61
C LEU A 164 5.07 -4.40 -9.10
N LEU A 165 5.60 -3.47 -9.89
CA LEU A 165 6.62 -2.53 -9.44
C LEU A 165 5.99 -1.29 -8.82
N LYS A 166 6.27 -1.08 -7.53
CA LYS A 166 5.96 0.16 -6.81
C LYS A 166 7.19 1.06 -6.86
N ASN A 167 6.98 2.28 -7.36
CA ASN A 167 8.03 3.28 -7.46
C ASN A 167 7.79 4.43 -6.48
N ASN A 168 8.67 4.56 -5.50
CA ASN A 168 8.75 5.73 -4.65
C ASN A 168 9.95 6.60 -5.08
N PRO A 169 9.74 7.82 -5.59
CA PRO A 169 10.81 8.69 -6.07
C PRO A 169 11.85 9.07 -4.99
N THR A 170 11.49 8.97 -3.72
CA THR A 170 12.37 9.30 -2.59
C THR A 170 13.32 8.15 -2.21
N LEU A 171 13.07 6.94 -2.73
CA LEU A 171 13.84 5.74 -2.44
C LEU A 171 14.71 5.35 -3.63
N SER A 172 15.79 4.60 -3.36
CA SER A 172 16.60 4.05 -4.45
C SER A 172 15.87 2.93 -5.19
N HIS A 173 16.25 2.70 -6.45
CA HIS A 173 15.70 1.61 -7.29
C HIS A 173 15.72 0.24 -6.59
N GLU A 174 16.79 -0.09 -5.87
CA GLU A 174 16.91 -1.34 -5.10
C GLU A 174 15.90 -1.45 -3.97
N HIS A 175 15.61 -0.34 -3.26
CA HIS A 175 14.61 -0.31 -2.20
C HIS A 175 13.20 -0.43 -2.80
N ASN A 176 12.92 0.25 -3.91
CA ASN A 176 11.64 0.14 -4.62
C ASN A 176 11.38 -1.30 -5.10
N LEU A 177 12.37 -1.94 -5.71
CA LEU A 177 12.27 -3.35 -6.12
C LEU A 177 12.04 -4.26 -4.92
N ASN A 178 12.72 -4.03 -3.80
CA ASN A 178 12.48 -4.87 -2.63
C ASN A 178 11.08 -4.66 -2.05
N ASN A 179 10.64 -3.42 -1.86
CA ASN A 179 9.28 -3.10 -1.40
C ASN A 179 8.23 -3.74 -2.31
N SER A 180 8.48 -3.75 -3.61
CA SER A 180 7.66 -4.44 -4.61
C SER A 180 7.64 -5.96 -4.36
N ILE A 181 8.78 -6.60 -4.12
CA ILE A 181 8.85 -8.03 -3.74
C ILE A 181 8.02 -8.33 -2.48
N GLN A 182 8.08 -7.46 -1.46
CA GLN A 182 7.34 -7.68 -0.21
C GLN A 182 5.82 -7.63 -0.42
N THR A 183 5.36 -6.83 -1.38
CA THR A 183 3.93 -6.61 -1.65
C THR A 183 3.36 -7.56 -2.71
N LEU A 184 4.17 -8.38 -3.38
CA LEU A 184 3.71 -9.28 -4.45
C LEU A 184 2.55 -10.19 -4.01
N GLU A 185 2.66 -10.84 -2.84
CA GLU A 185 1.59 -11.74 -2.35
C GLU A 185 0.26 -11.00 -2.26
N TYR A 186 0.28 -9.78 -1.69
CA TYR A 186 -0.89 -8.93 -1.57
C TYR A 186 -1.45 -8.52 -2.94
N GLU A 187 -0.62 -8.03 -3.86
CA GLU A 187 -1.10 -7.53 -5.16
C GLU A 187 -1.75 -8.66 -6.00
N PHE A 188 -1.16 -9.85 -6.01
CA PHE A 188 -1.78 -11.01 -6.66
C PHE A 188 -3.04 -11.47 -5.93
N ALA A 189 -3.01 -11.59 -4.60
CA ALA A 189 -4.17 -12.06 -3.86
C ALA A 189 -5.36 -11.11 -3.95
N ARG A 190 -5.11 -9.80 -3.91
CA ARG A 190 -6.12 -8.75 -4.13
C ARG A 190 -6.75 -8.87 -5.50
N ALA A 191 -5.94 -9.07 -6.55
CA ALA A 191 -6.42 -9.19 -7.91
C ALA A 191 -7.26 -10.46 -8.11
N ILE A 192 -6.84 -11.60 -7.56
CA ILE A 192 -7.64 -12.83 -7.55
C ILE A 192 -8.98 -12.57 -6.87
N ARG A 193 -8.98 -11.99 -5.66
CA ARG A 193 -10.22 -11.68 -4.94
C ARG A 193 -11.15 -10.79 -5.76
N SER A 194 -10.64 -9.72 -6.34
CA SER A 194 -11.43 -8.80 -7.19
C SER A 194 -12.07 -9.54 -8.36
N LEU A 195 -11.35 -10.46 -9.01
CA LEU A 195 -11.84 -11.26 -10.13
C LEU A 195 -12.82 -12.37 -9.74
N THR A 196 -12.73 -12.92 -8.53
CA THR A 196 -13.54 -14.08 -8.09
C THR A 196 -14.70 -13.71 -7.16
N THR A 197 -14.89 -12.44 -6.82
CA THR A 197 -15.97 -12.00 -5.94
C THR A 197 -17.28 -11.90 -6.70
N GLU A 198 -18.31 -12.64 -6.27
CA GLU A 198 -19.64 -12.60 -6.90
C GLU A 198 -20.48 -11.40 -6.45
N GLU A 199 -20.48 -11.11 -5.14
CA GLU A 199 -21.20 -9.98 -4.56
C GLU A 199 -20.25 -8.80 -4.32
N VAL A 200 -20.33 -7.80 -5.19
CA VAL A 200 -19.50 -6.60 -5.06
C VAL A 200 -19.99 -5.76 -3.88
N PRO A 201 -19.14 -5.51 -2.87
CA PRO A 201 -19.51 -4.69 -1.72
C PRO A 201 -19.87 -3.26 -2.15
N ARG A 202 -20.87 -2.66 -1.50
CA ARG A 202 -21.34 -1.30 -1.82
C ARG A 202 -20.75 -0.29 -0.84
N ILE A 203 -20.32 0.85 -1.36
CA ILE A 203 -19.92 2.03 -0.58
C ILE A 203 -20.65 3.26 -1.10
N ALA A 204 -20.87 4.25 -0.24
CA ALA A 204 -21.57 5.47 -0.62
C ALA A 204 -20.74 6.72 -0.33
N PHE A 205 -20.68 7.63 -1.30
CA PHE A 205 -20.34 9.03 -1.04
C PHE A 205 -21.59 9.77 -0.60
N ILE A 206 -21.50 10.44 0.55
CA ILE A 206 -22.60 11.25 1.07
C ILE A 206 -22.61 12.61 0.39
N GLU A 207 -23.81 13.09 0.09
CA GLU A 207 -24.10 14.42 -0.44
C GLU A 207 -25.17 15.12 0.42
N GLY A 208 -25.26 16.43 0.30
CA GLY A 208 -26.30 17.27 0.92
C GLY A 208 -25.77 18.39 1.81
N HIS A 209 -24.47 18.38 2.11
CA HIS A 209 -23.81 19.33 3.02
C HIS A 209 -22.64 20.05 2.33
N GLY A 210 -22.65 20.16 1.00
CA GLY A 210 -21.58 20.80 0.23
C GLY A 210 -20.32 19.94 0.07
N GLU A 211 -20.46 18.61 0.14
CA GLU A 211 -19.37 17.67 -0.14
C GLU A 211 -18.86 17.80 -1.59
N LEU A 212 -17.63 17.33 -1.82
CA LEU A 212 -17.03 17.32 -3.17
C LEU A 212 -17.95 16.66 -4.19
N ASP A 213 -18.01 17.20 -5.40
CA ASP A 213 -18.85 16.65 -6.47
C ASP A 213 -18.22 15.42 -7.15
N SER A 214 -18.96 14.83 -8.10
CA SER A 214 -18.51 13.66 -8.84
C SER A 214 -17.29 13.90 -9.74
N LEU A 215 -17.05 15.15 -10.14
CA LEU A 215 -15.95 15.53 -11.02
C LEU A 215 -14.66 15.74 -10.21
N GLN A 216 -14.78 16.33 -9.02
CA GLN A 216 -13.70 16.53 -8.05
C GLN A 216 -13.26 15.22 -7.38
N THR A 217 -14.11 14.20 -7.32
CA THR A 217 -13.78 12.88 -6.76
C THR A 217 -13.66 11.77 -7.80
N HIS A 218 -13.74 12.14 -9.09
CA HIS A 218 -13.79 11.21 -10.21
C HIS A 218 -12.67 10.18 -10.19
N SER A 219 -11.42 10.63 -10.01
CA SER A 219 -10.26 9.74 -10.03
C SER A 219 -10.29 8.71 -8.90
N LEU A 220 -10.70 9.12 -7.69
CA LEU A 220 -10.80 8.20 -6.55
C LEU A 220 -11.93 7.19 -6.77
N MET A 221 -13.08 7.65 -7.27
CA MET A 221 -14.19 6.76 -7.58
C MET A 221 -13.83 5.73 -8.63
N ASP A 222 -13.11 6.13 -9.67
CA ASP A 222 -12.69 5.22 -10.74
C ASP A 222 -11.78 4.11 -10.20
N GLU A 223 -10.87 4.45 -9.28
CA GLU A 223 -10.07 3.44 -8.61
C GLU A 223 -10.91 2.54 -7.69
N LEU A 224 -11.88 3.09 -6.95
CA LEU A 224 -12.72 2.35 -5.98
C LEU A 224 -13.69 1.38 -6.69
N LYS A 225 -14.15 1.71 -7.89
CA LYS A 225 -15.03 0.87 -8.71
C LYS A 225 -14.45 -0.51 -9.03
N ASN A 226 -13.14 -0.66 -8.98
CA ASN A 226 -12.47 -1.96 -9.18
C ASN A 226 -12.73 -2.96 -8.02
N PHE A 227 -13.22 -2.48 -6.87
CA PHE A 227 -13.43 -3.29 -5.66
C PHE A 227 -14.84 -3.16 -5.09
N PHE A 228 -15.49 -2.02 -5.34
CA PHE A 228 -16.77 -1.69 -4.75
C PHE A 228 -17.73 -1.17 -5.81
N GLN A 229 -19.02 -1.40 -5.59
CA GLN A 229 -20.03 -0.55 -6.21
C GLN A 229 -20.03 0.79 -5.46
N VAL A 230 -19.74 1.87 -6.19
CA VAL A 230 -19.64 3.22 -5.63
C VAL A 230 -20.89 4.00 -5.99
N ASP A 231 -21.74 4.25 -4.99
CA ASP A 231 -22.97 5.04 -5.14
C ASP A 231 -22.76 6.45 -4.53
N ARG A 232 -23.58 7.43 -4.92
CA ARG A 232 -23.67 8.74 -4.26
C ARG A 232 -25.11 8.99 -3.82
N GLY A 233 -25.31 9.66 -2.69
CA GLY A 233 -26.67 9.97 -2.24
C GLY A 233 -26.77 10.79 -0.97
N TYR A 234 -28.00 11.17 -0.66
CA TYR A 234 -28.37 12.01 0.46
C TYR A 234 -28.89 11.16 1.63
N ILE A 235 -28.55 11.53 2.86
CA ILE A 235 -29.02 10.83 4.06
C ILE A 235 -30.49 11.15 4.32
N ASN A 236 -30.84 12.45 4.37
CA ASN A 236 -32.20 12.95 4.61
C ASN A 236 -32.89 12.28 5.83
N GLY A 237 -32.13 12.08 6.91
CA GLY A 237 -32.58 11.41 8.13
C GLY A 237 -32.89 9.91 8.00
N ASN A 238 -32.66 9.29 6.83
CA ASN A 238 -33.01 7.90 6.58
C ASN A 238 -31.89 6.94 7.01
N VAL A 239 -32.11 6.26 8.14
CA VAL A 239 -31.15 5.32 8.70
C VAL A 239 -31.05 4.05 7.86
N GLU A 240 -32.20 3.53 7.39
CA GLU A 240 -32.25 2.28 6.62
C GLU A 240 -31.53 2.38 5.28
N ALA A 241 -31.56 3.56 4.65
CA ALA A 241 -30.86 3.81 3.40
C ALA A 241 -29.34 3.57 3.53
N LEU A 242 -28.76 3.76 4.72
CA LEU A 242 -27.34 3.61 4.96
C LEU A 242 -26.92 2.14 5.19
N LEU A 243 -27.83 1.29 5.67
CA LEU A 243 -27.50 -0.07 6.13
C LEU A 243 -27.05 -1.02 5.03
N ASN A 244 -27.34 -0.70 3.77
CA ASN A 244 -26.93 -1.50 2.62
C ASN A 244 -25.47 -1.25 2.18
N TYR A 245 -24.80 -0.27 2.79
CA TYR A 245 -23.42 0.10 2.48
C TYR A 245 -22.46 -0.43 3.54
N GLN A 246 -21.28 -0.88 3.11
CA GLN A 246 -20.22 -1.30 4.04
C GLN A 246 -19.44 -0.12 4.59
N ALA A 247 -19.30 0.94 3.80
CA ALA A 247 -18.63 2.17 4.20
C ALA A 247 -19.33 3.41 3.61
N LEU A 248 -19.35 4.48 4.40
CA LEU A 248 -19.76 5.82 3.98
C LEU A 248 -18.53 6.72 3.90
N ILE A 249 -18.47 7.56 2.86
CA ILE A 249 -17.41 8.54 2.65
C ILE A 249 -18.06 9.93 2.65
N ILE A 250 -17.72 10.72 3.66
CA ILE A 250 -18.14 12.12 3.80
C ILE A 250 -16.95 12.97 3.40
N ALA A 251 -16.98 13.49 2.17
CA ALA A 251 -15.83 14.11 1.52
C ALA A 251 -15.93 15.64 1.52
N ARG A 252 -15.21 16.28 2.44
CA ARG A 252 -15.07 17.74 2.57
C ARG A 252 -16.42 18.48 2.63
N PRO A 253 -17.28 18.22 3.63
CA PRO A 253 -18.53 18.95 3.79
C PRO A 253 -18.26 20.43 4.09
N GLU A 254 -19.10 21.31 3.57
CA GLU A 254 -19.02 22.77 3.72
C GLU A 254 -20.16 23.34 4.59
N HIS A 255 -21.17 22.54 4.92
CA HIS A 255 -22.34 22.93 5.68
C HIS A 255 -22.55 22.04 6.91
N SER A 256 -23.22 22.59 7.92
CA SER A 256 -23.50 21.85 9.14
C SER A 256 -24.51 20.73 8.92
N PHE A 257 -24.27 19.57 9.54
CA PHE A 257 -25.17 18.42 9.48
C PHE A 257 -26.42 18.63 10.33
N SER A 258 -27.57 18.18 9.81
CA SER A 258 -28.83 18.20 10.56
C SER A 258 -28.82 17.13 11.67
N GLU A 259 -29.59 17.35 12.75
CA GLU A 259 -29.69 16.34 13.83
C GLU A 259 -30.19 14.97 13.34
N PRO A 260 -31.18 14.85 12.44
CA PRO A 260 -31.57 13.57 11.84
C PRO A 260 -30.45 12.88 11.05
N ASP A 261 -29.63 13.62 10.31
CA ASP A 261 -28.52 13.05 9.55
C ASP A 261 -27.40 12.57 10.47
N LYS A 262 -27.06 13.36 11.50
CA LYS A 262 -26.12 12.95 12.55
C LYS A 262 -26.60 11.70 13.28
N PHE A 263 -27.90 11.63 13.58
CA PHE A 263 -28.51 10.45 14.18
C PHE A 263 -28.42 9.24 13.25
N ALA A 264 -28.70 9.39 11.96
CA ALA A 264 -28.60 8.30 11.00
C ALA A 264 -27.16 7.77 10.88
N ILE A 265 -26.16 8.65 10.85
CA ILE A 265 -24.74 8.26 10.85
C ILE A 265 -24.37 7.52 12.16
N ASP A 266 -24.77 8.05 13.33
CA ASP A 266 -24.51 7.42 14.62
C ASP A 266 -25.11 6.01 14.67
N GLN A 267 -26.37 5.84 14.29
CA GLN A 267 -27.05 4.55 14.30
C GLN A 267 -26.50 3.56 13.26
N TYR A 268 -26.06 4.05 12.11
CA TYR A 268 -25.33 3.25 11.13
C TYR A 268 -24.00 2.73 11.71
N ILE A 269 -23.23 3.57 12.42
CA ILE A 269 -22.01 3.16 13.12
C ILE A 269 -22.34 2.12 14.20
N MET A 270 -23.42 2.31 14.96
CA MET A 270 -23.85 1.35 15.98
C MET A 270 -24.20 -0.02 15.40
N LYS A 271 -24.62 -0.10 14.13
CA LYS A 271 -24.85 -1.36 13.41
C LYS A 271 -23.56 -2.01 12.87
N GLY A 272 -22.39 -1.44 13.13
CA GLY A 272 -21.11 -1.91 12.61
C GLY A 272 -20.70 -1.29 11.27
N GLY A 273 -21.46 -0.29 10.80
CA GLY A 273 -21.18 0.44 9.57
C GLY A 273 -19.95 1.33 9.70
N LYS A 274 -19.12 1.38 8.64
CA LYS A 274 -17.84 2.10 8.65
C LYS A 274 -17.98 3.49 8.06
N VAL A 275 -17.30 4.50 8.63
CA VAL A 275 -17.40 5.90 8.14
C VAL A 275 -16.03 6.53 7.99
N LEU A 276 -15.81 7.19 6.86
CA LEU A 276 -14.67 8.05 6.59
C LEU A 276 -15.13 9.51 6.63
N PHE A 277 -14.68 10.25 7.64
CA PHE A 277 -14.86 11.68 7.77
C PHE A 277 -13.63 12.40 7.23
N LEU A 278 -13.76 13.03 6.07
CA LEU A 278 -12.71 13.82 5.44
C LEU A 278 -13.12 15.28 5.57
N LEU A 279 -12.60 15.97 6.57
CA LEU A 279 -13.08 17.27 7.01
C LEU A 279 -12.04 18.36 6.73
N ASP A 280 -12.52 19.58 6.51
CA ASP A 280 -11.71 20.79 6.52
C ASP A 280 -12.12 21.67 7.70
N PRO A 281 -11.48 21.50 8.87
CA PRO A 281 -11.83 22.27 10.06
C PRO A 281 -11.52 23.76 9.89
N VAL A 282 -10.58 24.08 9.00
CA VAL A 282 -10.17 25.44 8.68
C VAL A 282 -10.29 25.66 7.19
N HIS A 283 -11.00 26.70 6.80
CA HIS A 283 -11.16 27.07 5.40
C HIS A 283 -10.33 28.33 5.09
N PRO A 284 -9.24 28.21 4.30
CA PRO A 284 -8.56 29.37 3.71
C PRO A 284 -9.29 29.78 2.43
N PHE A 285 -9.54 31.08 2.24
CA PHE A 285 -10.05 31.57 0.95
C PHE A 285 -8.91 31.59 -0.07
N ALA A 286 -8.55 30.42 -0.61
CA ALA A 286 -7.36 30.22 -1.41
C ALA A 286 -7.37 31.03 -2.73
N ASP A 287 -8.54 31.30 -3.30
CA ASP A 287 -8.69 32.19 -4.46
C ASP A 287 -8.11 33.59 -4.19
N SER A 288 -8.18 34.05 -2.93
CA SER A 288 -7.59 35.32 -2.48
C SER A 288 -6.06 35.28 -2.35
N LEU A 289 -5.42 34.11 -2.31
CA LEU A 289 -3.94 34.02 -2.32
C LEU A 289 -3.36 34.56 -3.63
N SER A 290 -4.12 34.50 -4.74
CA SER A 290 -3.76 35.15 -6.00
C SER A 290 -3.67 36.68 -5.88
N ALA A 291 -4.39 37.26 -4.91
CA ALA A 291 -4.34 38.68 -4.54
C ALA A 291 -3.28 38.98 -3.46
N GLY A 292 -2.48 37.99 -3.05
CA GLY A 292 -1.31 38.14 -2.17
C GLY A 292 -1.55 37.86 -0.69
N THR A 293 -2.79 37.91 -0.19
CA THR A 293 -3.11 37.60 1.22
C THR A 293 -4.46 36.93 1.34
N THR A 294 -4.58 35.96 2.23
CA THR A 294 -5.86 35.32 2.59
C THR A 294 -6.02 35.24 4.10
N VAL A 295 -7.27 35.01 4.54
CA VAL A 295 -7.59 34.70 5.93
C VAL A 295 -8.10 33.26 6.01
N ALA A 296 -7.57 32.52 6.97
CA ALA A 296 -8.04 31.19 7.32
C ALA A 296 -8.93 31.28 8.56
N LEU A 297 -10.14 30.74 8.45
CA LEU A 297 -11.17 30.79 9.49
C LEU A 297 -11.65 29.38 9.86
N ALA A 298 -12.17 29.23 11.08
CA ALA A 298 -12.80 27.99 11.52
C ALA A 298 -14.05 27.68 10.69
N ASN A 299 -14.21 26.42 10.31
CA ASN A 299 -15.31 25.88 9.52
C ASN A 299 -15.99 24.70 10.25
N PRO A 300 -16.81 24.98 11.28
CA PRO A 300 -17.51 23.93 12.02
C PRO A 300 -18.65 23.32 11.20
N VAL A 301 -18.65 22.00 11.02
CA VAL A 301 -19.68 21.26 10.25
C VAL A 301 -20.64 20.49 11.16
N GLY A 302 -20.53 20.67 12.48
CA GLY A 302 -21.47 20.11 13.45
C GLY A 302 -21.29 18.61 13.70
N LEU A 303 -20.19 18.02 13.22
CA LEU A 303 -19.80 16.62 13.49
C LEU A 303 -18.80 16.49 14.64
N GLU A 304 -18.28 17.61 15.14
CA GLU A 304 -17.18 17.64 16.10
C GLU A 304 -17.60 17.09 17.47
N ASP A 305 -18.86 17.28 17.86
CA ASP A 305 -19.46 16.73 19.07
C ASP A 305 -19.56 15.19 19.03
N LEU A 306 -20.00 14.66 17.90
CA LEU A 306 -20.07 13.23 17.61
C LEU A 306 -18.67 12.60 17.58
N LEU A 307 -17.71 13.23 16.89
CA LEU A 307 -16.32 12.77 16.86
C LEU A 307 -15.65 12.83 18.24
N PHE A 308 -15.93 13.89 19.01
CA PHE A 308 -15.41 14.03 20.38
C PHE A 308 -15.90 12.89 21.27
N LYS A 309 -17.18 12.51 21.18
CA LYS A 309 -17.75 11.36 21.89
C LYS A 309 -17.04 10.05 21.53
N TYR A 310 -16.72 9.85 20.25
CA TYR A 310 -16.01 8.65 19.77
C TYR A 310 -14.51 8.67 20.06
N GLY A 311 -13.97 9.80 20.50
CA GLY A 311 -12.64 9.90 21.08
C GLY A 311 -11.60 10.67 20.28
N VAL A 312 -12.02 11.44 19.28
CA VAL A 312 -11.12 12.31 18.51
C VAL A 312 -11.59 13.75 18.62
N ARG A 313 -10.65 14.65 18.88
CA ARG A 313 -10.91 16.09 18.85
C ARG A 313 -10.27 16.68 17.61
N VAL A 314 -11.11 17.33 16.81
CA VAL A 314 -10.70 18.16 15.68
C VAL A 314 -10.30 19.54 16.19
N ASN A 315 -9.08 19.99 15.86
CA ASN A 315 -8.62 21.33 16.23
C ASN A 315 -8.82 22.33 15.09
N TYR A 316 -9.12 23.57 15.46
CA TYR A 316 -9.22 24.70 14.53
C TYR A 316 -7.86 25.42 14.45
N ASN A 317 -6.90 24.78 13.80
CA ASN A 317 -5.56 25.32 13.58
C ASN A 317 -5.05 24.88 12.21
N LEU A 318 -4.02 25.56 11.69
CA LEU A 318 -3.29 25.11 10.52
C LEU A 318 -1.95 24.54 10.93
N VAL A 319 -1.60 23.40 10.34
CA VAL A 319 -0.30 22.79 10.52
C VAL A 319 0.67 23.33 9.47
N ALA A 320 1.83 23.79 9.94
CA ALA A 320 2.95 24.16 9.10
C ALA A 320 4.09 23.15 9.32
N ASP A 321 4.65 22.62 8.24
CA ASP A 321 5.70 21.61 8.25
C ASP A 321 6.88 22.03 7.36
N LEU A 322 8.11 21.77 7.80
CA LEU A 322 9.29 21.96 6.96
C LEU A 322 9.36 20.92 5.83
N GLN A 323 8.81 19.72 6.04
CA GLN A 323 8.63 18.72 5.00
C GLN A 323 7.33 19.00 4.24
N CYS A 324 7.43 19.86 3.23
CA CYS A 324 6.29 20.35 2.48
C CYS A 324 6.51 20.27 0.97
N ASN A 325 5.41 20.44 0.24
CA ASN A 325 5.43 20.50 -1.21
C ASN A 325 5.85 21.89 -1.71
N TYR A 326 6.22 21.97 -3.00
CA TYR A 326 6.56 23.21 -3.66
C TYR A 326 5.35 23.77 -4.41
N VAL A 327 5.21 25.09 -4.41
CA VAL A 327 4.18 25.82 -5.16
C VAL A 327 4.83 26.89 -6.04
N PRO A 328 4.26 27.19 -7.22
CA PRO A 328 4.74 28.29 -8.05
C PRO A 328 4.34 29.63 -7.43
N VAL A 329 5.30 30.53 -7.28
CA VAL A 329 5.06 31.88 -6.76
C VAL A 329 5.59 32.90 -7.74
N ASN A 330 4.80 33.94 -8.03
CA ASN A 330 5.24 35.05 -8.85
C ASN A 330 6.25 35.91 -8.06
N THR A 331 7.50 35.89 -8.48
CA THR A 331 8.60 36.67 -7.89
C THR A 331 8.94 37.93 -8.70
N ALA A 332 8.14 38.27 -9.72
CA ALA A 332 8.36 39.47 -10.52
C ALA A 332 7.94 40.73 -9.74
N PRO A 333 8.70 41.84 -9.84
CA PRO A 333 8.27 43.15 -9.34
C PRO A 333 6.94 43.59 -9.97
N VAL A 334 6.18 44.40 -9.24
CA VAL A 334 4.90 44.95 -9.71
C VAL A 334 5.13 45.73 -11.02
N GLY A 335 4.45 45.33 -12.09
CA GLY A 335 4.55 45.96 -13.41
C GLY A 335 5.50 45.27 -14.40
N GLU A 336 6.23 44.23 -13.97
CA GLU A 336 6.99 43.35 -14.87
C GLU A 336 6.19 42.09 -15.25
N GLU A 337 6.65 41.38 -16.29
CA GLU A 337 6.09 40.08 -16.66
C GLU A 337 6.26 39.07 -15.52
N ALA A 338 5.20 38.32 -15.24
CA ALA A 338 5.18 37.34 -14.16
C ALA A 338 6.30 36.31 -14.32
N ARG A 339 7.09 36.11 -13.25
CA ARG A 339 8.15 35.12 -13.19
C ARG A 339 7.84 34.14 -12.08
N PHE A 340 7.47 32.91 -12.45
CA PHE A 340 7.14 31.88 -11.47
C PHE A 340 8.38 31.11 -11.05
N THR A 341 8.62 31.06 -9.74
CA THR A 341 9.66 30.23 -9.12
C THR A 341 9.00 29.25 -8.16
N MET A 342 9.43 27.98 -8.18
CA MET A 342 8.93 26.97 -7.25
C MET A 342 9.55 27.19 -5.87
N MET A 343 8.70 27.42 -4.87
CA MET A 343 9.12 27.66 -3.50
C MET A 343 8.41 26.70 -2.53
N PRO A 344 9.07 26.27 -1.44
CA PRO A 344 8.45 25.36 -0.47
C PRO A 344 7.33 26.07 0.30
N TRP A 345 6.15 25.46 0.37
CA TRP A 345 4.99 26.03 1.05
C TRP A 345 4.61 25.24 2.27
N VAL A 346 4.94 25.77 3.46
CA VAL A 346 4.84 25.04 4.73
C VAL A 346 3.43 24.57 5.09
N TYR A 347 2.39 25.18 4.51
CA TYR A 347 0.99 24.76 4.69
C TYR A 347 0.53 23.64 3.76
N HIS A 348 1.40 23.16 2.85
CA HIS A 348 1.18 21.94 2.07
C HIS A 348 2.10 20.82 2.58
N PRO A 349 1.88 20.31 3.81
CA PRO A 349 2.74 19.29 4.38
C PRO A 349 2.69 18.00 3.56
N LEU A 350 3.82 17.30 3.49
CA LEU A 350 3.92 15.96 2.91
C LEU A 350 3.82 14.94 4.04
N LEU A 351 2.64 14.34 4.17
CA LEU A 351 2.27 13.47 5.27
C LEU A 351 2.77 12.05 5.05
N ALA A 352 3.12 11.39 6.16
CA ALA A 352 3.51 9.98 6.16
C ALA A 352 2.80 9.22 7.27
N GLY A 353 2.59 7.93 7.05
CA GLY A 353 2.06 7.02 8.04
C GLY A 353 3.11 6.10 8.67
N PRO A 354 2.72 5.32 9.68
CA PRO A 354 3.57 4.30 10.29
C PRO A 354 4.01 3.23 9.27
N VAL A 355 5.25 2.76 9.37
CA VAL A 355 5.83 1.79 8.41
C VAL A 355 5.29 0.37 8.65
N ASP A 356 4.83 0.09 9.87
CA ASP A 356 4.32 -1.20 10.34
C ASP A 356 2.83 -1.42 10.07
N HIS A 357 2.08 -0.38 9.72
CA HIS A 357 0.64 -0.50 9.47
C HIS A 357 0.33 -0.85 7.99
N PRO A 358 -0.60 -1.81 7.72
CA PRO A 358 -0.99 -2.20 6.37
C PRO A 358 -1.35 -1.04 5.42
N VAL A 359 -2.02 -0.02 5.96
CA VAL A 359 -2.55 1.12 5.18
C VAL A 359 -1.45 2.02 4.62
N SER A 360 -0.44 2.34 5.43
CA SER A 360 0.61 3.32 5.11
C SER A 360 1.91 2.70 4.63
N ARG A 361 2.04 1.37 4.72
CA ARG A 361 3.25 0.67 4.31
C ARG A 361 3.49 0.74 2.80
N GLY A 362 4.72 1.12 2.43
CA GLY A 362 5.15 1.25 1.05
C GLY A 362 4.50 2.43 0.30
N LEU A 363 3.76 3.27 1.01
CA LEU A 363 3.06 4.41 0.47
C LEU A 363 4.05 5.57 0.21
N ASN A 364 3.84 6.29 -0.90
CA ASN A 364 4.49 7.58 -1.12
C ASN A 364 3.96 8.62 -0.12
N TYR A 365 4.63 9.76 0.01
CA TYR A 365 4.06 10.86 0.79
C TYR A 365 2.67 11.22 0.28
N VAL A 366 1.75 11.51 1.21
CA VAL A 366 0.41 12.00 0.91
C VAL A 366 0.47 13.52 0.93
N LYS A 367 0.12 14.16 -0.19
CA LYS A 367 0.10 15.61 -0.29
C LYS A 367 -1.16 16.12 0.38
N SER A 368 -0.96 17.04 1.31
CA SER A 368 -2.02 17.77 2.02
C SER A 368 -2.01 19.24 1.65
N GLN A 369 -3.16 19.91 1.79
CA GLN A 369 -3.35 21.35 1.64
C GLN A 369 -4.08 21.87 2.87
N PHE A 370 -3.42 22.73 3.64
CA PHE A 370 -4.00 23.40 4.81
C PHE A 370 -4.59 22.47 5.88
N ALA A 371 -3.94 21.33 6.12
CA ALA A 371 -4.39 20.40 7.17
C ALA A 371 -4.41 21.02 8.58
N SER A 372 -5.36 20.56 9.38
CA SER A 372 -5.47 20.84 10.82
C SER A 372 -4.99 19.67 11.68
N SER A 373 -4.63 19.89 12.95
CA SER A 373 -4.20 18.78 13.82
C SER A 373 -5.36 18.06 14.51
N LEU A 374 -5.21 16.75 14.74
CA LEU A 374 -6.11 15.90 15.53
C LEU A 374 -5.50 15.54 16.88
N ASP A 375 -6.33 15.54 17.92
CA ASP A 375 -5.98 14.97 19.23
C ASP A 375 -6.77 13.69 19.50
N THR A 376 -6.09 12.67 20.01
CA THR A 376 -6.74 11.45 20.52
C THR A 376 -7.08 11.63 22.00
N LEU A 377 -8.32 11.35 22.40
CA LEU A 377 -8.77 11.48 23.78
C LEU A 377 -8.54 10.18 24.55
N ALA A 378 -7.95 10.24 25.75
CA ALA A 378 -7.86 9.10 26.64
C ALA A 378 -9.21 8.86 27.35
N GLY A 379 -9.66 7.60 27.47
CA GLY A 379 -10.86 7.26 28.24
C GLY A 379 -12.21 7.50 27.56
N SER A 380 -12.26 7.50 26.22
CA SER A 380 -13.52 7.54 25.47
C SER A 380 -14.45 6.40 25.88
N PRO A 381 -15.77 6.61 25.99
CA PRO A 381 -16.72 5.56 26.31
C PRO A 381 -16.71 4.47 25.23
N GLY A 382 -16.26 3.26 25.58
CA GLY A 382 -16.11 2.14 24.65
C GLY A 382 -14.70 1.55 24.64
N GLN A 383 -14.55 0.36 24.06
CA GLN A 383 -13.25 -0.30 23.87
C GLN A 383 -12.67 0.09 22.50
N VAL A 384 -12.34 1.38 22.34
CA VAL A 384 -11.90 1.95 21.05
C VAL A 384 -10.37 2.10 21.00
N SER A 385 -9.75 1.35 20.09
CA SER A 385 -8.35 1.52 19.69
C SER A 385 -8.21 2.75 18.79
N LYS A 386 -7.11 3.50 18.94
CA LYS A 386 -6.83 4.71 18.18
C LYS A 386 -5.46 4.62 17.52
N THR A 387 -5.43 4.59 16.20
CA THR A 387 -4.21 4.43 15.42
C THR A 387 -4.02 5.65 14.52
N VAL A 388 -2.89 6.33 14.65
CA VAL A 388 -2.54 7.45 13.76
C VAL A 388 -2.03 6.87 12.43
N LEU A 389 -2.76 7.15 11.34
CA LEU A 389 -2.42 6.66 10.00
C LEU A 389 -1.70 7.69 9.13
N LEU A 390 -1.93 8.98 9.39
CA LEU A 390 -1.19 10.07 8.77
C LEU A 390 -0.76 11.08 9.82
N ALA A 391 0.51 11.45 9.77
CA ALA A 391 1.09 12.47 10.61
C ALA A 391 2.08 13.33 9.82
N THR A 392 2.37 14.50 10.37
CA THR A 392 3.41 15.38 9.86
C THR A 392 4.82 14.86 10.16
N SER A 393 5.83 15.58 9.69
CA SER A 393 7.24 15.27 9.94
C SER A 393 7.64 15.52 11.41
N GLN A 394 8.93 15.34 11.70
CA GLN A 394 9.51 15.65 13.02
C GLN A 394 9.63 17.17 13.28
N ALA A 395 9.48 18.00 12.25
CA ALA A 395 9.68 19.44 12.31
C ALA A 395 8.43 20.18 11.82
N SER A 396 7.43 20.23 12.69
CA SER A 396 6.13 20.85 12.43
C SER A 396 5.76 21.86 13.52
N ARG A 397 4.74 22.67 13.27
CA ARG A 397 4.10 23.57 14.23
C ARG A 397 2.63 23.79 13.89
N THR A 398 1.85 24.23 14.87
CA THR A 398 0.46 24.63 14.69
C THR A 398 0.32 26.16 14.75
N ARG A 399 -0.63 26.71 14.01
CA ARG A 399 -1.03 28.13 14.05
C ARG A 399 -2.54 28.21 14.18
N ASN A 400 -3.04 28.80 15.26
CA ASN A 400 -4.49 28.91 15.52
C ASN A 400 -5.14 29.96 14.62
N VAL A 401 -6.42 29.76 14.31
CA VAL A 401 -7.25 30.71 13.56
C VAL A 401 -8.00 31.69 14.49
N PRO A 402 -8.41 32.88 14.02
CA PRO A 402 -8.22 33.44 12.67
C PRO A 402 -6.76 33.68 12.33
N LEU A 403 -6.34 33.29 11.12
CA LEU A 403 -4.95 33.40 10.68
C LEU A 403 -4.86 34.14 9.35
N TYR A 404 -4.06 35.19 9.30
CA TYR A 404 -3.67 35.82 8.04
C TYR A 404 -2.49 35.04 7.44
N ILE A 405 -2.60 34.72 6.16
CA ILE A 405 -1.57 34.03 5.38
C ILE A 405 -1.20 34.94 4.22
N ASN A 406 0.05 35.41 4.21
CA ASN A 406 0.59 36.22 3.14
C ASN A 406 1.50 35.35 2.24
N MET A 407 1.36 35.49 0.92
CA MET A 407 2.25 34.80 -0.03
C MET A 407 3.71 35.22 0.12
N GLU A 408 4.00 36.43 0.63
CA GLU A 408 5.36 36.86 0.94
C GLU A 408 6.04 35.97 1.98
N GLU A 409 5.28 35.28 2.85
CA GLU A 409 5.83 34.34 3.84
C GLU A 409 6.66 33.22 3.19
N VAL A 410 6.37 32.87 1.93
CA VAL A 410 7.12 31.85 1.18
C VAL A 410 8.56 32.28 0.85
N THR A 411 8.81 33.59 0.79
CA THR A 411 10.13 34.14 0.46
C THR A 411 11.05 34.20 1.68
N VAL A 412 10.46 34.08 2.88
CA VAL A 412 11.17 34.09 4.14
C VAL A 412 11.58 32.66 4.49
N GLN A 413 12.87 32.43 4.71
CA GLN A 413 13.32 31.13 5.20
C GLN A 413 12.71 30.85 6.59
N PRO A 414 12.01 29.72 6.77
CA PRO A 414 11.38 29.39 8.04
C PRO A 414 12.45 29.16 9.12
N ASP A 415 12.31 29.81 10.27
CA ASP A 415 13.17 29.55 11.43
C ASP A 415 12.88 28.15 11.99
N PRO A 416 13.83 27.19 11.91
CA PRO A 416 13.63 25.83 12.39
C PRO A 416 13.30 25.75 13.89
N ALA A 417 13.70 26.74 14.70
CA ALA A 417 13.41 26.76 16.13
C ALA A 417 11.90 26.87 16.44
N LEU A 418 11.12 27.41 15.51
CA LEU A 418 9.66 27.53 15.63
C LEU A 418 8.92 26.22 15.32
N TYR A 419 9.59 25.22 14.74
CA TYR A 419 9.03 23.93 14.33
C TYR A 419 9.36 22.86 15.37
N ASN A 420 8.80 23.04 16.57
CA ASN A 420 9.12 22.26 17.77
C ASN A 420 8.17 21.08 18.03
N SER A 421 7.19 20.85 17.15
CA SER A 421 6.23 19.75 17.26
C SER A 421 6.61 18.63 16.30
N ALA A 422 6.41 17.39 16.72
CA ALA A 422 6.76 16.21 15.94
C ALA A 422 5.54 15.32 15.73
N LYS A 423 5.36 14.82 14.50
CA LYS A 423 4.34 13.84 14.13
C LYS A 423 2.94 14.24 14.59
N LEU A 424 2.53 15.46 14.26
CA LEU A 424 1.18 15.92 14.55
C LEU A 424 0.18 15.04 13.78
N PRO A 425 -0.79 14.40 14.46
CA PRO A 425 -1.76 13.56 13.78
C PRO A 425 -2.66 14.38 12.87
N ILE A 426 -2.83 13.92 11.63
CA ILE A 426 -3.75 14.51 10.63
C ILE A 426 -4.84 13.49 10.25
N GLY A 427 -4.51 12.20 10.25
CA GLY A 427 -5.45 11.11 9.98
C GLY A 427 -5.43 10.06 11.09
N VAL A 428 -6.57 9.79 11.73
CA VAL A 428 -6.70 8.83 12.82
C VAL A 428 -7.78 7.80 12.50
N LEU A 429 -7.44 6.52 12.66
CA LEU A 429 -8.36 5.39 12.60
C LEU A 429 -8.78 5.00 14.02
N LEU A 430 -10.09 4.87 14.21
CA LEU A 430 -10.73 4.41 15.44
C LEU A 430 -11.37 3.05 15.17
N GLU A 431 -11.12 2.07 16.03
CA GLU A 431 -11.64 0.71 15.85
C GLU A 431 -12.12 0.13 17.17
N GLY A 432 -13.27 -0.53 17.15
CA GLY A 432 -13.83 -1.19 18.34
C GLY A 432 -15.32 -0.96 18.49
N GLU A 433 -15.82 -1.14 19.70
CA GLU A 433 -17.23 -0.92 20.04
C GLU A 433 -17.44 0.51 20.53
N PHE A 434 -18.29 1.24 19.81
CA PHE A 434 -18.63 2.64 20.11
C PHE A 434 -19.90 2.72 20.96
N GLU A 435 -19.96 3.70 21.86
CA GLU A 435 -21.19 4.08 22.54
C GLU A 435 -21.89 5.19 21.74
N SER A 436 -23.21 5.07 21.52
CA SER A 436 -23.97 6.06 20.76
C SER A 436 -23.92 7.44 21.43
N PHE A 437 -23.75 8.48 20.62
CA PHE A 437 -23.87 9.88 21.07
C PHE A 437 -25.27 10.16 21.62
N TYR A 438 -26.30 9.56 21.01
CA TYR A 438 -27.70 9.75 21.33
C TYR A 438 -28.22 8.86 22.47
N LYS A 439 -27.36 8.05 23.13
CA LYS A 439 -27.76 7.13 24.22
C LYS A 439 -28.64 7.78 25.31
N ASN A 440 -28.37 9.04 25.63
CA ASN A 440 -29.08 9.80 26.67
C ASN A 440 -29.95 10.94 26.09
N TYR A 441 -30.23 10.91 24.79
CA TYR A 441 -31.01 11.93 24.08
C TYR A 441 -32.25 11.29 23.45
N PRO A 442 -33.33 12.06 23.25
CA PRO A 442 -34.46 11.60 22.46
C PRO A 442 -34.05 11.42 20.99
N VAL A 443 -34.76 10.54 20.28
CA VAL A 443 -34.62 10.43 18.81
C VAL A 443 -35.06 11.75 18.18
N PRO A 444 -34.24 12.39 17.32
CA PRO A 444 -34.59 13.66 16.69
C PRO A 444 -35.82 13.56 15.78
N ASP A 445 -36.58 14.66 15.69
CA ASP A 445 -37.67 14.79 14.72
C ASP A 445 -37.12 14.78 13.29
N GLY A 446 -37.73 14.00 12.39
CA GLY A 446 -37.30 13.89 10.97
C GLY A 446 -36.48 12.65 10.63
N VAL A 447 -36.20 11.78 11.61
CA VAL A 447 -35.58 10.47 11.38
C VAL A 447 -36.56 9.52 10.68
N ILE A 448 -36.04 8.75 9.72
CA ILE A 448 -36.78 7.76 8.94
C ILE A 448 -36.11 6.39 9.11
N PRO A 449 -36.86 5.33 9.52
CA PRO A 449 -38.26 5.35 9.92
C PRO A 449 -38.47 6.04 11.29
N SER A 450 -39.66 6.59 11.51
CA SER A 450 -39.97 7.38 12.71
C SER A 450 -40.06 6.56 14.01
N ASP A 451 -40.19 5.24 13.91
CA ASP A 451 -40.21 4.29 15.02
C ASP A 451 -38.85 3.61 15.27
N TRP A 452 -37.76 4.20 14.75
CA TRP A 452 -36.42 3.66 14.92
C TRP A 452 -36.07 3.47 16.41
N LYS A 453 -35.65 2.26 16.75
CA LYS A 453 -35.19 1.92 18.11
C LYS A 453 -33.72 2.27 18.27
N LEU A 454 -33.44 3.28 19.09
CA LEU A 454 -32.09 3.69 19.46
C LEU A 454 -31.24 2.50 19.93
N ILE A 455 -30.05 2.39 19.35
CA ILE A 455 -29.03 1.42 19.72
C ILE A 455 -27.99 2.15 20.58
N PRO A 456 -27.92 1.90 21.90
CA PRO A 456 -27.06 2.66 22.80
C PRO A 456 -25.59 2.25 22.75
N GLN A 457 -25.29 1.01 22.32
CA GLN A 457 -23.95 0.44 22.23
C GLN A 457 -23.84 -0.32 20.91
N GLY A 458 -22.80 -0.01 20.14
CA GLY A 458 -22.59 -0.52 18.80
C GLY A 458 -21.85 -1.85 18.74
N GLN A 459 -22.01 -2.54 17.60
CA GLN A 459 -21.13 -3.65 17.21
C GLN A 459 -19.72 -3.11 16.86
N PRO A 460 -18.68 -3.98 16.81
CA PRO A 460 -17.36 -3.57 16.38
C PRO A 460 -17.37 -2.85 15.03
N SER A 461 -17.08 -1.55 15.06
CA SER A 461 -17.03 -0.69 13.88
C SER A 461 -15.64 -0.07 13.71
N SER A 462 -15.44 0.67 12.63
CA SER A 462 -14.28 1.53 12.42
C SER A 462 -14.67 2.87 11.82
N ILE A 463 -14.01 3.91 12.30
CA ILE A 463 -14.20 5.30 11.89
C ILE A 463 -12.83 5.86 11.54
N PHE A 464 -12.70 6.47 10.37
CA PHE A 464 -11.49 7.18 9.99
C PHE A 464 -11.79 8.67 9.93
N VAL A 465 -10.94 9.49 10.56
CA VAL A 465 -11.06 10.95 10.56
C VAL A 465 -9.80 11.54 9.95
N LEU A 466 -9.96 12.41 8.96
CA LEU A 466 -8.90 13.16 8.30
C LEU A 466 -9.27 14.64 8.32
N THR A 467 -8.31 15.50 8.62
CA THR A 467 -8.50 16.96 8.77
C THR A 467 -7.98 17.77 7.56
N ASP A 468 -8.05 17.13 6.41
CA ASP A 468 -7.85 17.71 5.09
C ASP A 468 -8.64 16.89 4.06
N GLY A 469 -9.78 17.43 3.64
CA GLY A 469 -10.66 16.87 2.62
C GLY A 469 -10.14 17.08 1.19
N ASP A 470 -9.17 17.97 0.97
CA ASP A 470 -8.53 18.14 -0.35
C ASP A 470 -7.63 16.96 -0.72
N ILE A 471 -7.24 16.12 0.25
CA ILE A 471 -6.50 14.86 -0.02
C ILE A 471 -7.24 13.96 -0.99
N VAL A 472 -8.58 14.02 -1.04
CA VAL A 472 -9.42 13.20 -1.94
C VAL A 472 -9.95 13.94 -3.16
N ALA A 473 -9.62 15.23 -3.27
CA ALA A 473 -10.00 16.07 -4.39
C ALA A 473 -8.97 15.95 -5.52
N ASN A 474 -9.39 15.48 -6.69
CA ASN A 474 -8.60 15.61 -7.90
C ASN A 474 -8.73 17.00 -8.50
N GLU A 475 -7.67 17.45 -9.17
CA GLU A 475 -7.75 18.68 -9.94
C GLU A 475 -8.66 18.50 -11.16
N VAL A 476 -9.43 19.54 -11.50
CA VAL A 476 -10.31 19.57 -12.67
C VAL A 476 -9.78 20.62 -13.63
N ILE A 477 -9.40 20.20 -14.83
CA ILE A 477 -8.92 21.10 -15.88
C ILE A 477 -9.96 21.24 -16.98
N PHE A 478 -10.03 22.41 -17.60
CA PHE A 478 -10.84 22.63 -18.80
C PHE A 478 -9.92 22.64 -20.03
N GLU A 479 -10.04 21.64 -20.89
CA GLU A 479 -9.22 21.50 -22.09
C GLU A 479 -10.06 21.03 -23.27
N GLN A 480 -9.81 21.58 -24.47
CA GLN A 480 -10.52 21.21 -25.71
C GLN A 480 -12.06 21.29 -25.61
N GLY A 481 -12.57 22.21 -24.78
CA GLY A 481 -14.02 22.41 -24.59
C GLY A 481 -14.68 21.45 -23.60
N ALA A 482 -13.92 20.61 -22.89
CA ALA A 482 -14.44 19.68 -21.89
C ALA A 482 -13.68 19.76 -20.57
N TYR A 483 -14.39 19.55 -19.45
CA TYR A 483 -13.76 19.36 -18.15
C TYR A 483 -13.20 17.95 -18.03
N ARG A 484 -11.96 17.81 -17.57
CA ARG A 484 -11.30 16.53 -17.32
C ARG A 484 -10.71 16.51 -15.93
N ALA A 485 -11.03 15.44 -15.20
CA ALA A 485 -10.40 15.12 -13.93
C ALA A 485 -8.96 14.66 -14.16
N GLN A 486 -8.02 15.21 -13.39
CA GLN A 486 -6.64 14.72 -13.32
C GLN A 486 -6.57 13.50 -12.39
N PRO A 487 -5.51 12.68 -12.49
CA PRO A 487 -5.26 11.62 -11.52
C PRO A 487 -5.11 12.19 -10.10
N LEU A 488 -5.75 11.57 -9.11
CA LEU A 488 -5.68 12.02 -7.72
C LEU A 488 -4.24 11.92 -7.19
N GLY A 489 -3.76 13.01 -6.59
CA GLY A 489 -2.39 13.13 -6.09
C GLY A 489 -1.36 13.49 -7.16
N TYR A 490 -1.73 13.65 -8.43
CA TYR A 490 -0.83 14.21 -9.44
C TYR A 490 -0.62 15.71 -9.22
N ASP A 491 0.64 16.13 -9.20
CA ASP A 491 1.02 17.54 -9.13
C ASP A 491 1.66 17.96 -10.45
N ARG A 492 0.97 18.85 -11.17
CA ARG A 492 1.41 19.36 -12.47
C ARG A 492 2.72 20.16 -12.42
N TYR A 493 3.04 20.76 -11.28
CA TYR A 493 4.20 21.64 -11.18
C TYR A 493 5.48 20.85 -10.92
N THR A 494 5.40 19.84 -10.06
CA THR A 494 6.53 18.95 -9.78
C THR A 494 6.57 17.74 -10.73
N GLN A 495 5.50 17.50 -11.49
CA GLN A 495 5.28 16.31 -12.33
C GLN A 495 5.39 15.00 -11.52
N GLN A 496 5.06 15.07 -10.23
CA GLN A 496 5.09 13.93 -9.32
C GLN A 496 3.68 13.46 -8.98
N THR A 497 3.53 12.17 -8.71
CA THR A 497 2.28 11.59 -8.20
C THR A 497 2.48 11.14 -6.76
N PHE A 498 1.72 11.75 -5.86
CA PHE A 498 1.70 11.46 -4.43
C PHE A 498 0.80 10.26 -4.11
N GLY A 499 0.93 9.74 -2.88
CA GLY A 499 0.22 8.55 -2.41
C GLY A 499 -1.27 8.76 -2.07
N ASN A 500 -1.87 9.88 -2.45
CA ASN A 500 -3.23 10.26 -2.03
C ASN A 500 -4.28 9.20 -2.35
N SER A 501 -4.35 8.77 -3.61
CA SER A 501 -5.35 7.79 -4.04
C SER A 501 -5.12 6.42 -3.41
N GLU A 502 -3.87 5.95 -3.43
CA GLU A 502 -3.49 4.66 -2.81
C GLU A 502 -3.75 4.65 -1.30
N PHE A 503 -3.56 5.78 -0.61
CA PHE A 503 -3.84 5.90 0.82
C PHE A 503 -5.31 5.65 1.13
N ILE A 504 -6.22 6.38 0.48
CA ILE A 504 -7.66 6.27 0.74
C ILE A 504 -8.18 4.91 0.31
N MET A 505 -7.69 4.40 -0.83
CA MET A 505 -7.95 3.03 -1.27
C MET A 505 -7.59 2.02 -0.18
N ASN A 506 -6.39 2.16 0.42
CA ASN A 506 -5.93 1.27 1.48
C ASN A 506 -6.77 1.41 2.75
N VAL A 507 -7.18 2.64 3.13
CA VAL A 507 -8.07 2.86 4.28
C VAL A 507 -9.41 2.16 4.06
N VAL A 508 -10.08 2.39 2.93
CA VAL A 508 -11.39 1.78 2.62
C VAL A 508 -11.28 0.26 2.59
N ASN A 509 -10.26 -0.28 1.91
CA ASN A 509 -10.04 -1.73 1.87
C ASN A 509 -9.75 -2.31 3.26
N TYR A 510 -8.92 -1.65 4.08
CA TYR A 510 -8.64 -2.10 5.45
C TYR A 510 -9.90 -2.15 6.30
N MET A 511 -10.71 -1.09 6.28
CA MET A 511 -11.93 -0.98 7.07
C MET A 511 -13.02 -1.98 6.64
N THR A 512 -13.03 -2.39 5.38
CA THR A 512 -14.01 -3.33 4.80
C THR A 512 -13.50 -4.77 4.68
N ASP A 513 -12.21 -5.02 4.96
CA ASP A 513 -11.60 -6.35 4.79
C ASP A 513 -12.01 -7.33 5.89
N LYS A 514 -12.89 -8.26 5.53
CA LYS A 514 -13.30 -9.38 6.41
C LYS A 514 -12.33 -10.58 6.38
N THR A 515 -11.40 -10.60 5.42
CA THR A 515 -10.56 -11.79 5.12
C THR A 515 -9.16 -11.71 5.70
N GLY A 516 -8.73 -10.53 6.17
CA GLY A 516 -7.36 -10.29 6.63
C GLY A 516 -6.32 -10.30 5.51
N LEU A 517 -6.73 -10.07 4.26
CA LEU A 517 -5.82 -9.90 3.12
C LEU A 517 -4.98 -8.62 3.23
N MET A 518 -5.49 -7.58 3.89
CA MET A 518 -4.71 -6.36 4.11
C MET A 518 -3.50 -6.58 5.02
N GLU A 519 -3.56 -7.53 5.96
CA GLU A 519 -2.43 -7.91 6.81
C GLU A 519 -1.25 -8.53 6.05
N LEU A 520 -1.43 -8.89 4.78
CA LEU A 520 -0.33 -9.33 3.93
C LEU A 520 0.65 -8.20 3.64
N ARG A 521 0.17 -6.95 3.66
CA ARG A 521 1.01 -5.77 3.45
C ARG A 521 1.97 -5.55 4.62
N SER A 522 1.59 -5.89 5.86
CA SER A 522 2.38 -5.63 7.07
C SER A 522 3.55 -6.61 7.30
N ARG A 523 3.73 -7.62 6.44
CA ARG A 523 4.84 -8.59 6.55
C ARG A 523 6.17 -7.95 6.18
N GLU A 524 7.09 -7.88 7.14
CA GLU A 524 8.45 -7.37 6.90
C GLU A 524 9.44 -8.47 6.53
N PHE A 525 10.16 -8.21 5.43
CA PHE A 525 11.37 -8.94 5.11
C PHE A 525 12.59 -8.07 5.40
N LYS A 526 13.44 -8.47 6.37
CA LYS A 526 14.65 -7.70 6.68
C LYS A 526 15.57 -7.67 5.46
N LEU A 527 15.79 -6.44 4.99
CA LEU A 527 16.77 -6.14 3.97
C LEU A 527 18.17 -6.51 4.46
N ARG A 528 18.74 -7.55 3.85
CA ARG A 528 20.17 -7.89 3.98
C ARG A 528 20.89 -7.44 2.73
N LEU A 529 20.79 -6.15 2.43
CA LEU A 529 21.54 -5.55 1.33
C LEU A 529 23.03 -5.58 1.66
N LEU A 530 23.83 -5.81 0.62
CA LEU A 530 25.27 -5.70 0.70
C LEU A 530 25.63 -4.24 0.96
N ASN A 531 26.36 -3.97 2.03
CA ASN A 531 26.84 -2.62 2.33
C ASN A 531 27.88 -2.20 1.27
N LYS A 532 27.46 -1.32 0.36
CA LYS A 532 28.28 -0.88 -0.78
C LYS A 532 29.54 -0.12 -0.34
N GLU A 533 29.49 0.60 0.77
CA GLU A 533 30.63 1.35 1.32
C GLU A 533 31.72 0.41 1.84
N LEU A 534 31.34 -0.65 2.56
CA LEU A 534 32.25 -1.70 3.01
C LEU A 534 32.86 -2.47 1.82
N ILE A 535 32.11 -2.65 0.73
CA ILE A 535 32.53 -3.43 -0.44
C ILE A 535 33.34 -2.61 -1.44
N SER A 536 33.13 -1.29 -1.50
CA SER A 536 33.96 -0.37 -2.31
C SER A 536 35.41 -0.31 -1.81
N GLN A 537 35.64 -0.65 -0.55
CA GLN A 537 36.99 -0.79 0.00
C GLN A 537 37.62 -2.11 -0.49
N LYS A 538 38.52 -2.01 -1.47
CA LYS A 538 39.29 -3.15 -2.03
C LYS A 538 39.80 -4.17 -0.99
N PRO A 539 40.38 -3.79 0.17
CA PRO A 539 40.87 -4.76 1.15
C PRO A 539 39.74 -5.55 1.84
N GLN A 540 38.59 -4.93 2.09
CA GLN A 540 37.44 -5.61 2.70
C GLN A 540 36.79 -6.60 1.73
N LEU A 541 36.64 -6.21 0.46
CA LEU A 541 36.17 -7.11 -0.60
C LEU A 541 37.04 -8.36 -0.68
N LEU A 542 38.37 -8.20 -0.66
CA LEU A 542 39.30 -9.32 -0.75
C LEU A 542 39.19 -10.26 0.47
N LYS A 543 39.10 -9.68 1.68
CA LYS A 543 38.90 -10.43 2.93
C LYS A 543 37.66 -11.30 2.87
N TRP A 544 36.51 -10.74 2.50
CA TRP A 544 35.25 -11.49 2.45
C TRP A 544 35.22 -12.54 1.33
N LYS A 545 35.82 -12.25 0.17
CA LYS A 545 36.00 -13.24 -0.90
C LYS A 545 36.85 -14.42 -0.42
N LEU A 546 38.00 -14.16 0.21
CA LEU A 546 38.88 -15.21 0.71
C LEU A 546 38.21 -16.06 1.80
N ILE A 547 37.50 -15.44 2.74
CA ILE A 547 36.76 -16.17 3.78
C ILE A 547 35.71 -17.10 3.13
N ASN A 548 34.86 -16.58 2.24
CA ASN A 548 33.80 -17.38 1.63
C ASN A 548 34.34 -18.49 0.71
N THR A 549 35.55 -18.36 0.18
CA THR A 549 36.15 -19.37 -0.71
C THR A 549 36.98 -20.40 0.06
N LEU A 550 37.80 -19.96 1.02
CA LEU A 550 38.72 -20.83 1.76
C LEU A 550 38.04 -21.54 2.93
N LEU A 551 37.08 -20.92 3.61
CA LEU A 551 36.42 -21.49 4.79
C LEU A 551 35.68 -22.81 4.48
N PRO A 552 34.85 -22.91 3.42
CA PRO A 552 34.22 -24.19 3.08
C PRO A 552 35.24 -25.26 2.71
N LEU A 553 36.31 -24.88 2.00
CA LEU A 553 37.39 -25.79 1.63
C LEU A 553 38.09 -26.37 2.87
N LEU A 554 38.40 -25.49 3.84
CA LEU A 554 38.98 -25.87 5.14
C LEU A 554 38.04 -26.77 5.93
N LEU A 555 36.73 -26.49 5.95
CA LEU A 555 35.74 -27.35 6.61
C LEU A 555 35.71 -28.76 6.00
N VAL A 556 35.76 -28.89 4.68
CA VAL A 556 35.81 -30.21 4.01
C VAL A 556 37.10 -30.96 4.35
N ILE A 557 38.25 -30.28 4.29
CA ILE A 557 39.56 -30.89 4.59
C ILE A 557 39.64 -31.33 6.06
N THR A 558 39.23 -30.47 6.99
CA THR A 558 39.23 -30.78 8.43
C THR A 558 38.26 -31.92 8.75
N THR A 559 37.07 -31.94 8.17
CA THR A 559 36.12 -33.04 8.34
C THR A 559 36.69 -34.35 7.80
N GLY A 560 37.35 -34.32 6.62
CA GLY A 560 38.06 -35.48 6.06
C GLY A 560 39.16 -36.01 6.98
N LEU A 561 39.99 -35.12 7.54
CA LEU A 561 41.03 -35.45 8.51
C LEU A 561 40.46 -36.06 9.78
N ILE A 562 39.40 -35.47 10.35
CA ILE A 562 38.72 -35.98 11.55
C ILE A 562 38.17 -37.39 11.29
N ILE A 563 37.48 -37.61 10.16
CA ILE A 563 36.96 -38.93 9.79
C ILE A 563 38.11 -39.93 9.66
N GLN A 564 39.24 -39.54 9.06
CA GLN A 564 40.39 -40.42 8.90
C GLN A 564 41.06 -40.77 10.24
N LEU A 565 41.16 -39.81 11.17
CA LEU A 565 41.68 -40.02 12.52
C LEU A 565 40.75 -40.92 13.35
N VAL A 566 39.43 -40.72 13.28
CA VAL A 566 38.42 -41.57 13.93
C VAL A 566 38.45 -42.98 13.35
N ARG A 567 38.59 -43.12 12.03
CA ARG A 567 38.72 -44.41 11.36
C ARG A 567 40.00 -45.14 11.81
N ARG A 568 41.14 -44.43 11.89
CA ARG A 568 42.37 -45.02 12.46
C ARG A 568 42.15 -45.48 13.90
N ARG A 569 41.50 -44.69 14.77
CA ARG A 569 41.25 -45.12 16.17
C ARG A 569 40.27 -46.29 16.30
N ARG A 570 39.24 -46.39 15.45
CA ARG A 570 38.23 -47.47 15.51
C ARG A 570 38.65 -48.78 14.84
N TYR A 571 39.52 -48.73 13.82
CA TYR A 571 39.90 -49.92 13.04
C TYR A 571 41.36 -50.38 13.25
N THR A 572 42.12 -49.70 14.12
CA THR A 572 43.49 -50.12 14.51
C THR A 572 43.53 -50.73 15.92
N ARG A 573 42.44 -51.37 16.35
CA ARG A 573 42.40 -52.30 17.49
C ARG A 573 41.76 -53.60 17.07
#